data_AF-A0A843EHB9-F1
#
_entry.id   AF-A0A843EHB9-F1
#
_cell.length_a   1.000
_cell.length_b   1.000
_cell.length_c   1.000
_cell.angle_alpha   90.00
_cell.angle_beta   90.00
_cell.angle_gamma   90.00
#
_symmetry.space_group_name_H-M   'P 1'
#
loop_
_entity.id
_entity.type
_entity.pdbx_description
1 polymer ?
#
loop_
_entity_poly.entity_id
_entity_poly.type
_entity_poly.pdbx_seq_one_letter_code
_entity_poly.pdbx_strand_id
1 'polypeptide(L)'
;LYFGVGNHKDVYKQMEANPYVEIVALVETDFLRYYGKAVFEETYDMADAIVAGNEFLQGIYNDETGFKMAIFHLEEATAEIRDVTGKINESYNF
;
A
#
# COMPACT_ATOMS: atom_id res chain seq x y z
N LEU A 1 7.88 -2.14 4.08
CA LEU A 1 7.28 -0.89 3.55
C LEU A 1 5.79 -0.94 3.88
N TYR A 2 5.22 0.14 4.43
CA TYR A 2 3.81 0.17 4.84
C TYR A 2 3.00 1.10 3.95
N PHE A 3 1.74 0.74 3.72
CA PHE A 3 0.80 1.46 2.87
C PHE A 3 -0.52 1.67 3.60
N GLY A 4 -1.17 2.81 3.36
CA GLY A 4 -2.49 3.12 3.89
C GLY A 4 -3.58 2.99 2.84
N VAL A 5 -4.70 2.39 3.22
CA VAL A 5 -5.92 2.31 2.39
C VAL A 5 -7.15 2.52 3.27
N GLY A 6 -8.14 3.26 2.77
CA GLY A 6 -9.41 3.41 3.49
C GLY A 6 -10.23 2.12 3.43
N ASN A 7 -10.65 1.60 4.57
CA ASN A 7 -11.40 0.34 4.65
C ASN A 7 -12.78 0.37 3.99
N HIS A 8 -13.32 1.57 3.77
CA HIS A 8 -14.59 1.80 3.08
C HIS A 8 -14.49 1.64 1.55
N LYS A 9 -13.28 1.64 0.97
CA LYS A 9 -13.08 1.61 -0.47
C LYS A 9 -13.18 0.19 -1.02
N ASP A 10 -13.66 0.05 -2.25
CA ASP A 10 -13.79 -1.27 -2.88
C ASP A 10 -12.45 -1.95 -3.12
N VAL A 11 -11.36 -1.19 -3.31
CA VAL A 11 -10.01 -1.77 -3.40
C VAL A 11 -9.60 -2.52 -2.12
N TYR A 12 -10.00 -2.04 -0.93
CA TYR A 12 -9.73 -2.74 0.32
C TYR A 12 -10.44 -4.11 0.33
N LYS A 13 -11.73 -4.13 -0.04
CA LYS A 13 -12.51 -5.39 -0.15
C LYS A 13 -11.92 -6.35 -1.18
N GLN A 14 -11.40 -5.82 -2.30
CA GLN A 14 -10.71 -6.62 -3.31
C GLN A 14 -9.42 -7.24 -2.76
N MET A 15 -8.66 -6.49 -1.96
CA MET A 15 -7.46 -6.99 -1.30
C MET A 15 -7.77 -8.04 -0.23
N GLU A 16 -8.86 -7.90 0.52
CA GLU A 16 -9.31 -8.94 1.46
C GLU A 16 -9.69 -10.24 0.72
N ALA A 17 -10.33 -10.13 -0.44
CA ALA A 17 -10.72 -11.29 -1.26
C ALA A 17 -9.53 -11.94 -1.98
N ASN A 18 -8.57 -11.13 -2.43
CA ASN A 18 -7.32 -11.57 -3.05
C ASN A 18 -6.16 -10.67 -2.60
N PRO A 19 -5.31 -11.13 -1.67
CA PRO A 19 -4.28 -10.30 -1.08
C PRO A 19 -3.07 -10.08 -1.98
N TYR A 20 -2.97 -10.73 -3.13
CA TYR A 20 -1.83 -10.55 -4.03
C TYR A 20 -1.97 -9.24 -4.80
N VAL A 21 -1.11 -8.27 -4.48
CA VAL A 21 -1.12 -6.93 -5.07
C VAL A 21 0.21 -6.61 -5.73
N GLU A 22 0.17 -5.69 -6.68
CA GLU A 22 1.36 -5.09 -7.29
C GLU A 22 1.24 -3.56 -7.23
N ILE A 23 2.33 -2.93 -6.80
CA ILE A 23 2.49 -1.49 -6.76
C ILE A 23 3.53 -1.12 -7.82
N VAL A 24 3.13 -0.25 -8.74
CA VAL A 24 3.98 0.24 -9.81
C VAL A 24 4.29 1.72 -9.58
N ALA A 25 5.57 2.07 -9.59
CA ALA A 25 6.03 3.45 -9.60
C ALA A 25 6.94 3.68 -10.80
N LEU A 26 6.97 4.91 -11.30
CA LEU A 26 7.83 5.33 -12.41
C LEU A 26 8.64 6.54 -11.98
N VAL A 27 9.95 6.48 -12.18
CA VAL A 27 10.86 7.61 -12.05
C VAL A 27 11.62 7.74 -13.37
N GLU A 28 11.42 8.84 -14.08
CA GLU A 28 11.94 9.05 -15.43
C GLU A 28 11.56 7.90 -16.39
N THR A 29 12.47 6.98 -16.66
CA THR A 29 12.29 5.81 -17.53
C THR A 29 12.27 4.47 -16.80
N ASP A 30 12.52 4.48 -15.50
CA ASP A 30 12.67 3.27 -14.69
C ASP A 30 11.41 2.99 -13.89
N PHE A 31 10.89 1.78 -14.04
CA PHE A 31 9.75 1.26 -13.32
C PHE A 31 10.20 0.48 -12.10
N LEU A 32 9.67 0.82 -10.93
CA LEU A 32 9.59 -0.11 -9.81
C LEU A 32 8.31 -0.92 -9.96
N ARG A 33 8.42 -2.25 -9.97
CA ARG A 33 7.31 -3.16 -9.71
C ARG A 33 7.56 -3.84 -8.39
N TYR A 34 6.69 -3.62 -7.42
CA TYR A 34 6.75 -4.23 -6.10
C TYR A 34 5.48 -5.02 -5.86
N TYR A 35 5.59 -6.34 -5.82
CA TYR A 35 4.43 -7.23 -5.70
C TYR A 35 4.66 -8.28 -4.62
N GLY A 36 3.55 -8.75 -4.05
CA GLY A 36 3.56 -9.71 -2.95
C GLY A 36 2.17 -9.86 -2.35
N LYS A 37 2.09 -10.52 -1.20
CA LYS A 37 0.86 -10.71 -0.45
C LYS A 37 0.67 -9.56 0.54
N ALA A 38 -0.39 -8.78 0.39
CA ALA A 38 -0.78 -7.76 1.36
C ALA A 38 -1.24 -8.42 2.67
N VAL A 39 -0.61 -8.00 3.77
CA VAL A 39 -0.97 -8.39 5.14
C VAL A 39 -1.32 -7.13 5.92
N PHE A 40 -2.55 -7.07 6.42
CA PHE A 40 -3.05 -5.92 7.16
C PHE A 40 -2.64 -5.99 8.62
N GLU A 41 -2.28 -4.84 9.18
CA GLU A 41 -2.00 -4.68 10.61
C GLU A 41 -3.25 -4.92 11.44
N GLU A 42 -3.10 -5.63 12.56
CA GLU A 42 -4.22 -6.00 13.44
C GLU A 42 -4.76 -4.80 14.23
N THR A 43 -3.90 -3.81 14.51
CA THR A 43 -4.27 -2.62 15.28
C THR A 43 -4.21 -1.35 14.43
N TYR A 44 -4.95 -0.34 14.88
CA TYR A 44 -5.00 0.97 14.22
C TYR A 44 -3.95 1.95 14.76
N ASP A 45 -3.06 1.54 15.68
CA ASP A 45 -2.13 2.47 16.35
C ASP A 45 -1.24 3.23 15.35
N MET A 46 -0.74 2.53 14.33
CA MET A 46 0.04 3.16 13.27
C MET A 46 -0.82 4.07 12.39
N ALA A 47 -2.04 3.64 12.08
CA ALA A 47 -2.98 4.42 11.28
C ALA A 47 -3.35 5.74 11.98
N ASP A 48 -3.66 5.66 13.27
CA ASP A 48 -4.05 6.80 14.10
C ASP A 48 -2.89 7.79 14.25
N ALA A 49 -1.66 7.31 14.42
CA ALA A 49 -0.47 8.16 14.45
C ALA A 49 -0.24 8.89 13.10
N ILE A 50 -0.44 8.20 11.97
CA ILE A 50 -0.32 8.78 10.62
C ILE A 50 -1.41 9.84 10.39
N VAL A 51 -2.66 9.54 10.77
CA VAL A 51 -3.79 10.47 10.63
C VAL A 51 -3.59 11.70 11.54
N ALA A 52 -3.16 11.51 12.78
CA ALA A 52 -2.91 12.61 13.72
C ALA A 52 -1.84 13.59 13.20
N GLY A 53 -0.87 13.12 12.42
CA GLY A 53 0.20 13.93 11.84
C GLY A 53 -0.14 14.65 10.52
N ASN A 54 -1.34 14.48 9.95
CA ASN A 54 -1.67 14.99 8.62
C ASN A 54 -3.11 15.53 8.54
N GLU A 55 -3.24 16.86 8.47
CA GLU A 55 -4.55 17.56 8.44
C GLU A 55 -5.48 17.08 7.32
N PHE A 56 -4.93 16.77 6.14
CA PHE A 56 -5.74 16.25 5.02
C PHE A 56 -6.34 14.88 5.37
N LEU A 57 -5.57 14.00 6.03
CA LEU A 57 -6.06 12.70 6.47
C LEU A 57 -7.09 12.84 7.60
N GLN A 58 -6.91 13.79 8.53
CA GLN A 58 -7.89 14.07 9.59
C GLN A 58 -9.26 14.48 9.02
N GLY A 59 -9.28 15.23 7.91
CA GLY A 59 -10.53 15.60 7.23
C GLY A 59 -11.28 14.40 6.61
N ILE A 60 -10.58 13.30 6.33
CA ILE A 60 -11.15 12.08 5.72
C ILE A 60 -11.50 11.04 6.78
N TYR A 61 -10.59 10.81 7.74
CA TYR A 61 -10.67 9.74 8.73
C TYR A 61 -10.96 10.36 10.11
N ASN A 62 -12.24 10.48 10.42
CA ASN A 62 -12.74 11.06 11.66
C ASN A 62 -14.10 10.44 12.03
N ASP A 63 -14.61 10.81 13.20
CA ASP A 63 -15.85 10.25 13.73
C ASP A 63 -17.10 10.70 12.94
N GLU A 64 -17.03 11.83 12.20
CA GLU A 64 -18.16 12.31 11.39
C GLU A 64 -18.32 11.48 10.11
N THR A 65 -17.21 11.11 9.44
CA THR A 65 -17.24 10.23 8.26
C THR A 65 -17.40 8.76 8.64
N GLY A 66 -16.95 8.38 9.84
CA GLY A 66 -16.88 6.99 10.30
C GLY A 66 -15.84 6.15 9.54
N PHE A 67 -15.02 6.77 8.67
CA PHE A 67 -14.02 6.05 7.90
C PHE A 67 -12.78 5.76 8.74
N LYS A 68 -12.22 4.56 8.55
CA LYS A 68 -10.94 4.18 9.14
C LYS A 68 -9.90 3.89 8.06
N MET A 69 -8.66 4.23 8.37
CA MET A 69 -7.50 3.87 7.56
C MET A 69 -6.99 2.51 8.03
N ALA A 70 -6.88 1.55 7.12
CA ALA A 70 -6.16 0.31 7.34
C ALA A 70 -4.72 0.46 6.84
N ILE A 71 -3.78 -0.17 7.53
CA ILE A 71 -2.36 -0.23 7.16
C ILE A 71 -2.02 -1.66 6.75
N PHE A 72 -1.20 -1.81 5.71
CA PHE A 72 -0.68 -3.11 5.30
C PHE A 72 0.78 -3.02 4.83
N HIS A 73 1.48 -4.15 4.92
CA HIS A 73 2.75 -4.40 4.22
C HIS A 73 2.61 -5.55 3.23
N LEU A 74 3.65 -5.78 2.42
CA LEU A 74 3.72 -6.97 1.57
C LEU A 74 4.67 -8.00 2.19
N GLU A 75 4.20 -9.24 2.30
CA GLU A 75 4.99 -10.43 2.56
C GLU A 75 5.19 -11.22 1.27
N GLU A 76 6.17 -12.15 1.26
CA GLU A 76 6.52 -12.94 0.07
C GLU A 76 6.78 -12.02 -1.14
N ALA A 77 7.49 -10.92 -0.90
CA ALA A 77 7.46 -9.78 -1.81
C ALA A 77 8.70 -9.72 -2.69
N THR A 78 8.51 -9.36 -3.95
CA THR A 78 9.59 -9.09 -4.89
C THR A 78 9.52 -7.64 -5.35
N ALA A 79 10.66 -6.93 -5.30
CA ALA A 79 10.84 -5.62 -5.91
C ALA A 79 11.76 -5.73 -7.11
N GLU A 80 11.33 -5.21 -8.26
CA GLU A 80 12.12 -5.20 -9.48
C GLU A 80 12.21 -3.79 -10.06
N ILE A 81 13.42 -3.41 -10.46
CA ILE A 81 13.66 -2.22 -11.26
C ILE A 81 13.73 -2.65 -12.71
N ARG A 82 12.85 -2.09 -13.53
CA ARG A 82 12.70 -2.42 -14.95
C ARG A 82 12.83 -1.19 -15.82
N ASP A 83 13.46 -1.33 -16.97
CA ASP A 83 13.47 -0.25 -17.98
C ASP A 83 12.15 -0.22 -18.79
N VAL A 84 12.04 0.76 -19.69
CA VAL A 84 10.89 0.94 -20.60
C VAL A 84 10.59 -0.25 -21.51
N THR A 85 11.54 -1.17 -21.69
CA THR A 85 11.35 -2.40 -22.47
C THR A 85 10.80 -3.55 -21.61
N GLY A 86 10.71 -3.34 -20.30
CA GLY A 86 10.29 -4.34 -19.32
C GLY A 86 11.41 -5.28 -18.88
N LYS A 87 12.65 -5.04 -19.34
CA LYS A 87 13.83 -5.80 -18.91
C LYS A 87 14.07 -5.54 -17.42
N ILE A 88 14.22 -6.61 -16.66
CA ILE A 88 14.61 -6.55 -15.24
C ILE A 88 16.10 -6.21 -15.17
N ASN A 89 16.39 -5.05 -14.59
CA ASN A 89 17.76 -4.61 -14.32
C ASN A 89 18.21 -5.05 -12.93
N GLU A 90 17.30 -5.00 -11.95
CA GLU A 90 17.55 -5.42 -10.57
C GLU A 90 16.33 -6.14 -10.00
N SER A 91 16.55 -7.12 -9.10
CA SER A 91 15.48 -7.89 -8.44
C SER A 91 15.87 -8.21 -7.00
N TYR A 92 14.93 -8.00 -6.08
CA TYR A 92 15.09 -8.17 -4.64
C TYR A 92 13.91 -8.99 -4.09
N ASN A 93 14.18 -9.95 -3.21
CA ASN A 93 13.16 -10.78 -2.56
C ASN A 93 13.19 -10.56 -1.05
N PHE A 94 12.01 -10.52 -0.44
CA PHE A 94 11.80 -10.24 0.98
C PHE A 94 10.93 -11.31 1.63
#